data_AF-R7C701-F1
#
_entry.id   AF-R7C701-F1
#
_cell.length_a   1.000
_cell.length_b   1.000
_cell.length_c   1.000
_cell.angle_alpha   90.00
_cell.angle_beta   90.00
_cell.angle_gamma   90.00
#
_symmetry.space_group_name_H-M   'P 1'
#
loop_
_entity.id
_entity.type
_entity.pdbx_description
1 polymer ?
#
loop_
_entity_poly.entity_id
_entity_poly.type
_entity_poly.pdbx_seq_one_letter_code
_entity_poly.pdbx_strand_id
1 'polypeptide(L)'
;MIEADYEQKNMEDYRIRVHALKSTAKMIGAENLSDLAKDLEMAAKEKDWDFIEKNHKEVLDQYAAAVVEIGSLLGTVLEEEEFSVTQINSEKLLEELMLLMEKLRAYEIDDAEKIIQKLQHIKCANLSGRELIENIKQDVTDFEFDRALNKTEKLYKRVERGECE
;
A
#
# COMPACT_ATOMS: atom_id res chain seq x y z
N MET A 1 -6.77 -6.54 0.53
CA MET A 1 -7.77 -7.59 0.84
C MET A 1 -7.50 -8.89 0.09
N ILE A 2 -7.57 -8.98 -1.25
CA ILE A 2 -7.24 -10.24 -1.98
C ILE A 2 -5.85 -10.78 -1.59
N GLU A 3 -4.82 -9.93 -1.55
CA GLU A 3 -3.46 -10.27 -1.10
C GLU A 3 -3.44 -10.96 0.28
N ALA A 4 -4.19 -10.43 1.25
CA ALA A 4 -4.21 -10.97 2.60
C ALA A 4 -4.81 -12.40 2.66
N ASP A 5 -5.79 -12.72 1.81
CA ASP A 5 -6.29 -14.10 1.74
C ASP A 5 -5.29 -15.02 1.04
N TYR A 6 -4.59 -14.50 0.04
CA TYR A 6 -3.56 -15.26 -0.68
C TYR A 6 -2.41 -15.63 0.26
N GLU A 7 -1.87 -14.66 1.01
CA GLU A 7 -0.81 -14.86 2.02
C GLU A 7 -1.23 -15.85 3.11
N GLN A 8 -2.49 -15.77 3.56
CA GLN A 8 -3.05 -16.67 4.57
C GLN A 8 -3.52 -18.02 3.99
N LYS A 9 -3.44 -18.21 2.66
CA LYS A 9 -3.99 -19.36 1.92
C LYS A 9 -5.46 -19.63 2.24
N ASN A 10 -6.23 -18.56 2.50
CA ASN A 10 -7.66 -18.63 2.78
C ASN A 10 -8.45 -18.71 1.46
N MET A 11 -8.56 -19.94 0.95
CA MET A 11 -9.10 -20.23 -0.37
C MET A 11 -10.56 -19.81 -0.56
N GLU A 12 -11.41 -19.90 0.47
CA GLU A 12 -12.83 -19.57 0.35
C GLU A 12 -13.05 -18.05 0.27
N ASP A 13 -12.40 -17.29 1.15
CA ASP A 13 -12.48 -15.82 1.10
C ASP A 13 -11.79 -15.30 -0.16
N TYR A 14 -10.67 -15.89 -0.57
CA TYR A 14 -10.01 -15.58 -1.82
C TYR A 14 -10.96 -15.74 -3.01
N ARG A 15 -11.65 -16.89 -3.11
CA ARG A 15 -12.65 -17.19 -4.14
C ARG A 15 -13.76 -16.14 -4.18
N ILE A 16 -14.29 -15.74 -3.02
CA ILE A 16 -15.34 -14.71 -2.91
C ILE A 16 -14.81 -13.37 -3.43
N ARG A 17 -13.59 -12.98 -3.07
CA ARG A 17 -13.03 -11.71 -3.50
C ARG A 17 -12.70 -11.66 -4.98
N VAL A 18 -12.14 -12.73 -5.56
CA VAL A 18 -11.89 -12.78 -7.02
C VAL A 18 -13.19 -12.84 -7.81
N HIS A 19 -14.25 -13.47 -7.28
CA HIS A 19 -15.59 -13.42 -7.88
C HIS A 19 -16.15 -11.98 -7.94
N ALA A 20 -15.97 -11.21 -6.86
CA ALA A 20 -16.36 -9.81 -6.82
C ALA A 20 -15.55 -8.98 -7.84
N LEU A 21 -14.23 -9.17 -7.87
CA LEU A 21 -13.33 -8.51 -8.84
C LEU A 21 -13.77 -8.78 -10.29
N LYS A 22 -14.03 -10.04 -10.63
CA LYS A 22 -14.53 -10.44 -11.96
C LYS A 22 -15.77 -9.66 -12.36
N SER A 23 -16.76 -9.57 -11.47
CA SER A 23 -18.05 -8.93 -11.74
C SER A 23 -17.89 -7.42 -11.94
N THR A 24 -17.09 -6.77 -11.10
CA THR A 24 -16.77 -5.35 -11.22
C THR A 24 -15.97 -5.06 -12.49
N ALA A 25 -14.93 -5.83 -12.79
CA ALA A 25 -14.12 -5.70 -14.00
C ALA A 25 -14.98 -5.81 -15.27
N LYS A 26 -15.91 -6.77 -15.30
CA LYS A 26 -16.86 -6.91 -16.40
C LYS A 26 -17.78 -5.71 -16.55
N MET A 27 -18.30 -5.19 -15.42
CA MET A 27 -19.21 -4.04 -15.42
C MET A 27 -18.56 -2.78 -15.98
N ILE A 28 -17.26 -2.58 -15.73
CA ILE A 28 -16.50 -1.43 -16.24
C ILE A 28 -15.86 -1.68 -17.62
N GLY A 29 -16.07 -2.85 -18.22
CA GLY A 29 -15.51 -3.21 -19.53
C GLY A 29 -14.04 -3.62 -19.52
N ALA A 30 -13.44 -3.87 -18.35
CA ALA A 30 -12.10 -4.42 -18.21
C ALA A 30 -12.11 -5.95 -18.46
N GLU A 31 -12.36 -6.35 -19.71
CA GLU A 31 -12.61 -7.75 -20.10
C GLU A 31 -11.45 -8.69 -19.73
N ASN A 32 -10.20 -8.32 -20.02
CA ASN A 32 -9.02 -9.13 -19.70
C ASN A 32 -8.91 -9.42 -18.20
N LEU A 33 -9.11 -8.40 -17.36
CA LEU A 33 -9.10 -8.54 -15.91
C LEU A 33 -10.26 -9.43 -15.42
N SER A 34 -11.42 -9.33 -16.07
CA SER A 34 -12.57 -10.19 -15.75
C SER A 34 -12.27 -11.66 -16.04
N ASP A 35 -11.70 -11.95 -17.20
CA ASP A 35 -11.36 -13.32 -17.60
C ASP A 35 -10.30 -13.94 -16.68
N LEU A 36 -9.23 -13.20 -16.36
CA LEU A 36 -8.21 -13.69 -15.43
C LEU A 36 -8.77 -13.92 -14.02
N ALA A 37 -9.62 -13.02 -13.52
CA ALA A 37 -10.27 -13.19 -12.22
C ALA A 37 -11.21 -14.40 -12.19
N LYS A 38 -11.86 -14.73 -13.32
CA LYS A 38 -12.68 -15.93 -13.49
C LYS A 38 -11.82 -17.20 -13.45
N ASP A 39 -10.65 -17.20 -14.08
CA ASP A 39 -9.74 -18.36 -14.05
C ASP A 39 -9.25 -18.63 -12.62
N LEU A 40 -8.90 -17.58 -11.87
CA LEU A 40 -8.57 -17.70 -10.44
C LEU A 40 -9.75 -18.16 -9.59
N GLU A 41 -10.97 -17.69 -9.87
CA GLU A 41 -12.19 -18.16 -9.18
C GLU A 41 -12.42 -19.66 -9.40
N MET A 42 -12.23 -20.14 -10.64
CA MET A 42 -12.33 -21.56 -10.98
C MET A 42 -11.24 -22.38 -10.29
N ALA A 43 -9.99 -21.94 -10.34
CA ALA A 43 -8.89 -22.59 -9.65
C ALA A 43 -9.14 -22.68 -8.13
N ALA A 44 -9.70 -21.64 -7.51
CA ALA A 44 -10.03 -21.65 -6.09
C ALA A 44 -11.17 -22.63 -5.79
N LYS A 45 -12.15 -22.74 -6.69
CA LYS A 45 -13.25 -23.71 -6.58
C LYS A 45 -12.77 -25.16 -6.72
N GLU A 46 -11.78 -25.39 -7.58
CA GLU A 46 -11.16 -26.70 -7.83
C GLU A 46 -10.03 -27.03 -6.85
N LYS A 47 -9.68 -26.09 -5.98
CA LYS A 47 -8.58 -26.16 -5.01
C LYS A 47 -7.19 -26.28 -5.63
N ASP A 48 -7.02 -25.74 -6.82
CA ASP A 48 -5.74 -25.69 -7.53
C ASP A 48 -4.93 -24.45 -7.09
N TRP A 49 -4.17 -24.61 -6.01
CA TRP A 49 -3.37 -23.53 -5.46
C TRP A 49 -2.12 -23.22 -6.31
N ASP A 50 -1.59 -24.21 -7.02
CA ASP A 50 -0.42 -24.03 -7.89
C ASP A 50 -0.77 -23.13 -9.07
N PHE A 51 -1.99 -23.25 -9.61
CA PHE A 51 -2.49 -22.34 -10.63
C PHE A 51 -2.68 -20.93 -10.07
N ILE A 52 -3.21 -20.81 -8.85
CA ILE A 52 -3.42 -19.50 -8.23
C ILE A 52 -2.09 -18.80 -7.99
N GLU A 53 -1.09 -19.46 -7.41
CA GLU A 53 0.23 -18.87 -7.15
C GLU A 53 0.92 -18.37 -8.42
N LYS A 54 0.78 -19.09 -9.54
CA LYS A 54 1.35 -18.68 -10.83
C LYS A 54 0.68 -17.46 -11.44
N ASN A 55 -0.63 -17.32 -11.27
CA ASN A 55 -1.43 -16.31 -11.99
C ASN A 55 -1.89 -15.15 -11.08
N HIS A 56 -1.75 -15.27 -9.76
CA HIS A 56 -2.21 -14.28 -8.78
C HIS A 56 -1.61 -12.90 -9.06
N LYS A 57 -0.29 -12.85 -9.28
CA LYS A 57 0.43 -11.61 -9.56
C LYS A 57 -0.10 -10.89 -10.81
N GLU A 58 -0.32 -11.63 -11.89
CA GLU A 58 -0.81 -11.06 -13.15
C GLU A 58 -2.17 -10.37 -12.97
N VAL A 59 -3.05 -10.96 -12.17
CA VAL A 59 -4.37 -10.37 -11.90
C VAL A 59 -4.26 -9.06 -11.12
N LEU A 60 -3.33 -8.98 -10.16
CA LEU A 60 -3.09 -7.74 -9.42
C LEU A 60 -2.43 -6.66 -10.28
N ASP A 61 -1.49 -7.04 -11.14
CA ASP A 61 -0.85 -6.12 -12.08
C ASP A 61 -1.89 -5.54 -13.07
N GLN A 62 -2.81 -6.37 -13.58
CA GLN A 62 -3.91 -5.92 -14.44
C GLN A 62 -4.92 -5.04 -13.71
N TYR A 63 -5.21 -5.34 -12.45
CA TYR A 63 -6.06 -4.49 -11.61
C TYR A 63 -5.43 -3.10 -11.40
N ALA A 64 -4.13 -3.05 -11.06
CA ALA A 64 -3.41 -1.80 -10.89
C ALA A 64 -3.40 -0.97 -12.18
N ALA A 65 -3.14 -1.61 -13.33
CA ALA A 65 -3.20 -0.95 -14.63
C ALA A 65 -4.57 -0.34 -14.93
N ALA A 66 -5.66 -1.06 -14.64
CA ALA A 66 -7.02 -0.56 -14.82
C ALA A 66 -7.32 0.65 -13.92
N VAL A 67 -6.85 0.63 -12.67
CA VAL A 67 -7.01 1.77 -11.74
C VAL A 67 -6.25 3.00 -12.25
N VAL A 68 -5.01 2.84 -12.70
CA VAL A 68 -4.20 3.92 -13.27
C VAL A 68 -4.86 4.52 -14.51
N GLU A 69 -5.37 3.69 -15.41
CA GLU A 69 -6.07 4.14 -16.62
C GLU A 69 -7.32 4.95 -16.28
N ILE A 70 -8.15 4.47 -15.34
CA ILE A 70 -9.33 5.19 -14.85
C ILE A 70 -8.92 6.52 -14.22
N GLY A 71 -7.87 6.52 -13.39
CA GLY A 71 -7.36 7.72 -12.75
C GLY A 71 -6.91 8.78 -13.74
N SER A 72 -6.15 8.36 -14.75
CA SER A 72 -5.67 9.23 -15.84
C SER A 72 -6.84 9.91 -16.57
N LEU A 73 -7.91 9.17 -16.88
CA LEU A 73 -9.10 9.70 -17.55
C LEU A 73 -9.89 10.69 -16.69
N LEU A 74 -9.94 10.47 -15.38
CA LEU A 74 -10.69 11.32 -14.45
C LEU A 74 -9.94 12.63 -14.11
N GLY A 75 -8.72 12.82 -14.62
CA GLY A 75 -7.88 13.96 -14.27
C GLY A 75 -7.44 13.96 -12.80
N THR A 76 -7.71 12.87 -12.08
CA THR A 76 -7.09 12.60 -10.80
C THR A 76 -5.67 12.19 -11.09
N VAL A 77 -4.69 12.96 -10.61
CA VAL A 77 -3.35 12.40 -10.39
C VAL A 77 -3.56 11.36 -9.29
N LEU A 78 -3.91 10.13 -9.70
CA LEU A 78 -3.62 8.98 -8.87
C LEU A 78 -2.10 8.92 -8.93
N GLU A 79 -1.46 9.61 -7.97
CA GLU A 79 -0.09 9.28 -7.61
C GLU A 79 -0.06 7.77 -7.49
N GLU A 80 0.86 7.14 -8.22
CA GLU A 80 1.05 5.70 -8.19
C GLU A 80 1.11 5.26 -6.72
N GLU A 81 0.00 4.77 -6.17
CA GLU A 81 0.06 3.87 -5.04
C GLU A 81 0.57 2.56 -5.61
N GLU A 82 1.88 2.53 -5.86
CA GLU A 82 2.66 1.30 -5.85
C GLU A 82 2.44 0.66 -4.48
N PHE A 83 1.37 -0.11 -4.35
CA PHE A 83 1.32 -1.21 -3.38
C PHE A 83 2.15 -2.37 -3.95
N SER A 84 3.40 -2.08 -4.27
CA SER A 84 4.44 -3.08 -4.35
C SER A 84 5.17 -3.00 -3.01
N VAL A 85 5.48 -4.15 -2.42
CA VAL A 85 6.49 -4.23 -1.36
C VAL A 85 7.84 -3.87 -2.01
N THR A 86 8.03 -2.60 -2.38
CA THR A 86 9.33 -2.06 -2.67
C THR A 86 9.98 -1.89 -1.32
N GLN A 87 11.03 -2.67 -1.12
CA GLN A 87 12.00 -2.47 -0.07
C GLN A 87 12.47 -1.02 -0.18
N ILE A 88 11.85 -0.11 0.58
CA ILE A 88 12.18 1.31 0.56
C ILE A 88 13.63 1.41 1.00
N ASN A 89 14.50 1.81 0.08
CA ASN A 89 15.89 2.09 0.38
C ASN A 89 15.96 3.31 1.31
N SER A 90 17.07 3.46 2.03
CA SER A 90 17.26 4.55 3.00
C SER A 90 17.03 5.94 2.39
N GLU A 91 17.30 6.11 1.10
CA GLU A 91 17.09 7.35 0.33
C GLU A 91 15.60 7.71 0.21
N LYS A 92 14.76 6.79 -0.27
CA LYS A 92 13.31 7.03 -0.43
C LYS A 92 12.61 7.21 0.93
N LEU A 93 13.12 6.59 2.00
CA LEU A 93 12.63 6.84 3.37
C LEU A 93 12.94 8.28 3.83
N LEU A 94 14.12 8.81 3.52
CA LEU A 94 14.47 10.20 3.85
C LEU A 94 13.58 11.20 3.11
N GLU A 95 13.29 10.95 1.83
CA GLU A 95 12.39 11.77 1.02
C GLU A 95 10.98 11.85 1.62
N GLU A 96 10.40 10.70 1.99
CA GLU A 96 9.06 10.64 2.60
C GLU A 96 9.02 11.33 3.97
N LEU A 97 10.10 11.23 4.77
CA LEU A 97 10.21 11.94 6.04
C LEU A 97 10.32 13.45 5.84
N MET A 98 11.02 13.92 4.80
CA MET A 98 11.07 15.34 4.45
C MET A 98 9.69 15.87 4.04
N LEU A 99 8.97 15.10 3.22
CA LEU A 99 7.62 15.46 2.79
C LEU A 99 6.67 15.50 4.00
N LEU A 100 6.76 14.54 4.92
CA LEU A 100 5.99 14.56 6.15
C LEU A 100 6.26 15.83 6.98
N MET A 101 7.54 16.22 7.12
CA MET A 101 7.89 17.45 7.83
C MET A 101 7.30 18.70 7.16
N GLU A 102 7.25 18.75 5.84
CA GLU A 102 6.61 19.85 5.09
C GLU A 102 5.12 19.93 5.39
N LYS A 103 4.41 18.79 5.30
CA LYS A 103 2.96 18.71 5.56
C LYS A 103 2.60 19.05 7.01
N LEU A 104 3.40 18.60 7.96
CA LEU A 104 3.25 18.97 9.37
C LEU A 104 3.43 20.48 9.61
N ARG A 105 4.40 21.12 8.94
CA ARG A 105 4.60 22.58 9.01
C ARG A 105 3.48 23.38 8.33
N ALA A 106 2.86 22.80 7.31
CA ALA A 106 1.71 23.36 6.62
C ALA A 106 0.38 23.10 7.32
N TYR A 107 0.37 22.32 8.41
CA TYR A 107 -0.84 21.87 9.13
C TYR A 107 -1.82 21.09 8.23
N GLU A 108 -1.29 20.38 7.22
CA GLU A 108 -2.07 19.57 6.28
C GLU A 108 -2.25 18.14 6.82
N ILE A 109 -3.28 17.95 7.63
CA ILE A 109 -3.55 16.69 8.36
C ILE A 109 -3.78 15.53 7.39
N ASP A 110 -4.67 15.72 6.42
CA ASP A 110 -5.08 14.65 5.48
C ASP A 110 -3.87 14.13 4.68
N ASP A 111 -2.95 15.01 4.32
CA ASP A 111 -1.74 14.64 3.59
C ASP A 111 -0.67 14.04 4.51
N ALA A 112 -0.50 14.58 5.72
CA ALA A 112 0.40 14.00 6.71
C ALA A 112 -0.01 12.56 7.09
N GLU A 113 -1.31 12.28 7.25
CA GLU A 113 -1.82 10.93 7.55
C GLU A 113 -1.52 9.94 6.41
N LYS A 114 -1.67 10.36 5.14
CA LYS A 114 -1.33 9.51 3.99
C LYS A 114 0.15 9.13 4.01
N ILE A 115 1.04 10.09 4.25
CA ILE A 115 2.48 9.83 4.30
C ILE A 115 2.81 8.90 5.48
N ILE A 116 2.21 9.12 6.64
CA ILE A 116 2.39 8.24 7.81
C ILE A 116 1.94 6.80 7.50
N GLN A 117 0.81 6.62 6.81
CA GLN A 117 0.35 5.29 6.39
C GLN A 117 1.37 4.62 5.45
N LYS A 118 1.92 5.36 4.47
CA LYS A 118 3.01 4.87 3.60
C LYS A 118 4.23 4.43 4.44
N LEU A 119 4.62 5.23 5.44
CA LEU A 119 5.72 4.92 6.34
C LEU A 119 5.47 3.69 7.24
N GLN A 120 4.23 3.41 7.63
CA GLN A 120 3.87 2.24 8.46
C GLN A 120 4.12 0.90 7.76
N HIS A 121 4.05 0.87 6.43
CA HIS A 121 4.27 -0.34 5.64
C HIS A 121 5.76 -0.63 5.36
N ILE A 122 6.67 0.25 5.80
CA ILE A 122 8.10 0.08 5.61
C ILE A 122 8.66 -0.98 6.56
N LYS A 123 9.43 -1.93 6.02
CA LYS A 123 10.27 -2.83 6.82
C LYS A 123 11.47 -2.06 7.38
N CYS A 124 11.26 -1.25 8.41
CA CYS A 124 12.35 -0.86 9.31
C CYS A 124 12.77 -2.12 10.08
N ALA A 125 14.01 -2.57 9.90
CA ALA A 125 14.54 -3.76 10.57
C ALA A 125 14.49 -3.67 12.10
N ASN A 126 14.36 -2.45 12.63
CA ASN A 126 14.46 -2.15 14.06
C ASN A 126 13.10 -1.78 14.68
N LEU A 127 12.76 -2.46 15.79
CA LEU A 127 11.55 -2.21 16.62
C LEU A 127 11.35 -0.72 16.95
N SER A 128 12.44 0.01 17.17
CA SER A 128 12.45 1.44 17.50
C SER A 128 11.94 2.35 16.38
N GLY A 129 12.05 1.95 15.11
CA GLY A 129 11.56 2.73 13.98
C GLY A 129 10.02 2.70 13.87
N ARG A 130 9.42 1.51 14.02
CA ARG A 130 7.95 1.37 14.02
C ARG A 130 7.29 2.09 15.18
N GLU A 131 7.85 1.96 16.38
CA GLU A 131 7.33 2.66 17.56
C GLU A 131 7.37 4.19 17.37
N LEU A 132 8.39 4.73 16.70
CA LEU A 132 8.46 6.15 16.41
C LEU A 132 7.39 6.60 15.42
N ILE A 133 7.14 5.81 14.37
CA ILE A 133 6.09 6.11 13.38
C ILE A 133 4.70 6.09 14.04
N GLU A 134 4.40 5.10 14.89
CA GLU A 134 3.16 5.09 15.68
C GLU A 134 3.03 6.31 16.60
N ASN A 135 4.14 6.69 17.25
CA ASN A 135 4.15 7.87 18.12
C ASN A 135 3.99 9.19 17.35
N ILE A 136 4.43 9.26 16.09
CA ILE A 136 4.20 10.41 15.20
C ILE A 136 2.74 10.43 14.79
N LYS A 137 2.17 9.27 14.41
CA LYS A 137 0.76 9.12 14.08
C LYS A 137 -0.14 9.62 15.20
N GLN A 138 0.11 9.17 16.43
CA GLN A 138 -0.66 9.58 17.60
C GLN A 138 -0.60 11.10 17.80
N ASP A 139 0.57 11.72 17.68
CA ASP A 139 0.69 13.18 17.79
C ASP A 139 -0.08 13.91 16.70
N VAL A 140 -0.11 13.40 15.46
CA VAL A 140 -0.91 14.00 14.36
C VAL A 140 -2.41 13.88 14.66
N THR A 141 -2.87 12.70 15.10
CA THR A 141 -4.27 12.48 15.51
C THR A 141 -4.67 13.38 16.68
N ASP A 142 -3.74 13.66 17.60
CA ASP A 142 -3.95 14.56 18.73
C ASP A 142 -3.76 16.04 18.37
N PHE A 143 -3.56 16.38 17.10
CA PHE A 143 -3.33 17.74 16.58
C PHE A 143 -2.07 18.42 17.16
N GLU A 144 -1.07 17.63 17.53
CA GLU A 144 0.15 18.05 18.22
C GLU A 144 1.33 18.08 17.25
N PHE A 145 1.18 18.92 16.21
CA PHE A 145 2.08 18.99 15.06
C PHE A 145 3.53 19.29 15.43
N ASP A 146 3.78 20.12 16.43
CA ASP A 146 5.14 20.41 16.90
C ASP A 146 5.81 19.16 17.48
N ARG A 147 5.05 18.32 18.20
CA ARG A 147 5.57 17.06 18.75
C ARG A 147 5.81 16.04 17.63
N ALA A 148 4.87 15.94 16.69
CA ALA A 148 5.00 15.11 15.50
C ALA A 148 6.24 15.50 14.66
N LEU A 149 6.46 16.81 14.44
CA LEU A 149 7.58 17.34 13.68
C LEU A 149 8.92 17.01 14.36
N ASN A 150 9.01 17.25 15.67
CA ASN A 150 10.21 16.93 16.46
C ASN A 150 10.55 15.42 16.43
N LYS A 151 9.54 14.54 16.47
CA LYS A 151 9.74 13.10 16.37
C LYS A 151 10.14 12.68 14.94
N THR A 152 9.56 13.30 13.92
CA THR A 152 9.90 13.07 12.51
C THR A 152 11.36 13.48 12.22
N GLU A 153 11.81 14.63 12.72
CA GLU A 153 13.21 15.08 12.60
C GLU A 153 14.20 14.13 13.28
N LYS A 154 13.82 13.57 14.44
CA LYS A 154 14.65 12.57 15.13
C LYS A 154 14.76 11.28 14.32
N LEU A 155 13.67 10.84 13.70
CA LEU A 155 13.66 9.66 12.85
C LEU A 155 14.53 9.90 11.60
N TYR A 156 14.37 11.05 10.93
CA TYR A 156 15.18 11.46 9.78
C TYR A 156 16.69 11.37 10.08
N LYS A 157 17.15 11.97 11.19
CA LYS A 157 18.57 11.96 11.58
C LYS A 157 19.11 10.56 11.88
N ARG A 158 18.26 9.63 12.30
CA ARG A 158 18.67 8.24 12.57
C ARG A 158 18.84 7.45 11.28
N VAL A 159 17.90 7.63 10.34
CA VAL A 159 17.96 7.04 9.01
C VAL A 159 19.17 7.57 8.24
N GLU A 160 19.44 8.87 8.30
CA GLU A 160 20.60 9.52 7.67
C GLU A 160 21.94 8.98 8.19
N ARG A 161 21.97 8.48 9.43
CA ARG A 161 23.16 7.88 10.06
C ARG A 161 23.32 6.38 9.79
N GLY A 162 22.41 5.75 9.05
CA GLY A 162 22.42 4.31 8.79
C GLY A 162 22.00 3.45 9.98
N GLU A 163 21.33 4.02 10.99
CA GLU A 163 20.88 3.27 12.19
C GLU A 163 19.58 2.48 11.94
N CYS A 164 19.07 2.49 10.71
CA CYS A 164 17.79 1.89 10.30
C CYS A 164 17.92 0.79 9.24
N GLU A 165 19.14 0.42 8.82
CA GLU A 165 19.41 -0.77 7.99
C GLU A 165 19.30 -2.08 8.78
#